data_AF-A0A821UZT0-F1
#
_entry.id   AF-A0A821UZT0-F1
#
_cell.length_a   1.000
_cell.length_b   1.000
_cell.length_c   1.000
_cell.angle_alpha   90.00
_cell.angle_beta   90.00
_cell.angle_gamma   90.00
#
_symmetry.space_group_name_H-M   'P 1'
#
loop_
_entity.id
_entity.type
_entity.pdbx_description
1 polymer ?
#
loop_
_entity_poly.entity_id
_entity_poly.type
_entity_poly.pdbx_seq_one_letter_code
_entity_poly.pdbx_strand_id
1 'polypeptide(L)'
;MATSKNQSAKISSATKSIDRSMNSNFESFACLWLDQNVNLTEDNRQTQKELRHVINHLRTFDKSDECEQCIRQITKEKVILIVSGSLGRQLVPRLHDLPQFSACYVFCQDQKGNEQWANKYHKVSGVFVERAKFIAQISKDQIDRTKVEDGASVSVITAGSQSLLA
;
A
#
# COMPACT_ATOMS: atom_id res chain seq x y z
N MET A 1 57.88 41.08 23.77
CA MET A 1 56.97 39.99 24.18
C MET A 1 57.05 38.88 23.14
N ALA A 2 57.34 37.67 23.60
CA ALA A 2 57.32 36.42 22.84
C ALA A 2 55.89 36.13 22.32
N THR A 3 55.65 35.38 21.24
CA THR A 3 55.95 33.95 21.09
C THR A 3 55.64 33.51 19.65
N SER A 4 56.45 32.57 19.16
CA SER A 4 56.21 31.72 17.99
C SER A 4 55.12 30.69 18.28
N LYS A 5 54.34 30.25 17.28
CA LYS A 5 53.75 28.89 17.27
C LYS A 5 53.59 28.36 15.85
N ASN A 6 54.00 27.11 15.75
CA ASN A 6 54.28 26.30 14.59
C ASN A 6 53.12 25.30 14.38
N GLN A 7 52.92 24.88 13.12
CA GLN A 7 52.63 23.49 12.71
C GLN A 7 51.30 22.80 13.12
N SER A 8 50.48 22.41 12.13
CA SER A 8 50.13 20.99 11.88
C SER A 8 49.16 20.81 10.72
N ALA A 9 49.54 19.92 9.82
CA ALA A 9 48.71 19.35 8.79
C ALA A 9 47.56 18.50 9.38
N LYS A 10 46.43 18.44 8.68
CA LYS A 10 45.59 17.24 8.69
C LYS A 10 44.88 17.08 7.34
N ILE A 11 45.46 16.20 6.54
CA ILE A 11 44.80 15.50 5.43
C ILE A 11 43.75 14.56 6.05
N SER A 12 42.52 14.61 5.57
CA SER A 12 41.60 13.46 5.46
C SER A 12 40.32 13.98 4.83
N SER A 13 40.12 13.73 3.55
CA SER A 13 39.45 12.54 3.02
C SER A 13 38.18 13.04 2.35
N ALA A 14 38.30 13.27 1.05
CA ALA A 14 37.15 13.45 0.17
C ALA A 14 36.34 12.15 0.23
N THR A 15 35.39 12.11 1.16
CA THR A 15 34.41 11.04 1.23
C THR A 15 33.50 11.29 0.04
N LYS A 16 33.77 10.59 -1.07
CA LYS A 16 32.81 10.38 -2.15
C LYS A 16 31.57 9.81 -1.49
N SER A 17 30.59 10.67 -1.22
CA SER A 17 29.23 10.25 -0.96
C SER A 17 28.80 9.47 -2.19
N ILE A 18 28.84 8.15 -2.05
CA ILE A 18 28.16 7.24 -2.95
C ILE A 18 26.70 7.61 -2.79
N ASP A 19 26.21 8.48 -3.67
CA ASP A 19 24.79 8.64 -3.94
C ASP A 19 24.30 7.30 -4.49
N ARG A 20 24.01 6.40 -3.56
CA ARG A 20 23.29 5.19 -3.83
C ARG A 20 21.83 5.65 -3.91
N SER A 21 21.44 6.20 -5.06
CA SER A 21 20.04 6.24 -5.45
C SER A 21 19.60 4.79 -5.62
N MET A 22 19.36 4.10 -4.50
CA MET A 22 18.56 2.89 -4.49
C MET A 22 17.15 3.38 -4.79
N ASN A 23 16.85 3.45 -6.07
CA ASN A 23 15.50 3.60 -6.59
C ASN A 23 14.80 2.25 -6.34
N SER A 24 14.67 1.89 -5.07
CA SER A 24 13.85 0.78 -4.64
C SER A 24 12.43 1.31 -4.68
N ASN A 25 11.75 1.05 -5.81
CA ASN A 25 10.32 1.31 -6.00
C ASN A 25 9.51 0.38 -5.10
N PHE A 26 9.64 0.50 -3.77
CA PHE A 26 8.74 -0.14 -2.84
C PHE A 26 7.38 0.55 -2.99
N GLU A 27 6.37 -0.17 -3.48
CA GLU A 27 5.02 0.36 -3.55
C GLU A 27 4.46 0.31 -2.12
N SER A 28 4.50 1.44 -1.41
CA SER A 28 3.85 1.53 -0.11
C SER A 28 2.32 1.46 -0.28
N PHE A 29 1.64 0.70 0.59
CA PHE A 29 0.18 0.54 0.56
C PHE A 29 -0.49 1.27 1.73
N ALA A 30 -1.51 2.07 1.43
CA ALA A 30 -2.43 2.65 2.39
C ALA A 30 -3.71 1.81 2.44
N CYS A 31 -4.10 1.32 3.63
CA CYS A 31 -5.37 0.64 3.82
C CYS A 31 -6.40 1.57 4.46
N LEU A 32 -7.54 1.75 3.79
CA LEU A 32 -8.63 2.58 4.25
C LEU A 32 -9.87 1.70 4.45
N TRP A 33 -10.60 1.90 5.54
CA TRP A 33 -11.89 1.26 5.78
C TRP A 33 -13.00 2.30 5.92
N LEU A 34 -13.92 2.30 4.97
CA LEU A 34 -15.12 3.11 4.95
C LEU A 34 -16.36 2.28 5.35
N ASP A 35 -16.90 2.56 6.53
CA ASP A 35 -18.16 1.99 7.00
C ASP A 35 -18.86 2.99 7.93
N GLN A 36 -20.16 3.18 7.74
CA GLN A 36 -20.95 4.15 8.50
C GLN A 36 -20.94 3.86 10.02
N ASN A 37 -20.70 2.62 10.39
CA ASN A 37 -20.61 2.14 11.77
C ASN A 37 -19.18 1.73 12.15
N VAL A 38 -18.16 2.16 11.41
CA VAL A 38 -16.78 1.64 11.55
C VAL A 38 -16.26 1.65 12.99
N ASN A 39 -16.64 2.66 13.79
CA ASN A 39 -16.25 2.78 15.20
C ASN A 39 -17.39 2.51 16.20
N LEU A 40 -18.59 2.20 15.71
CA LEU A 40 -19.82 2.14 16.51
C LEU A 40 -20.12 0.74 17.05
N THR A 41 -19.91 -0.30 16.25
CA THR A 41 -20.24 -1.69 16.65
C THR A 41 -19.03 -2.41 17.23
N GLU A 42 -19.28 -3.32 18.17
CA GLU A 42 -18.22 -4.17 18.73
C GLU A 42 -17.62 -5.09 17.67
N ASP A 43 -18.45 -5.59 16.75
CA ASP A 43 -18.01 -6.41 15.62
C ASP A 43 -17.01 -5.66 14.73
N ASN A 44 -17.27 -4.38 14.43
CA ASN A 44 -16.34 -3.57 13.67
C ASN A 44 -15.06 -3.28 14.45
N ARG A 45 -15.12 -3.01 15.76
CA ARG A 45 -13.93 -2.82 16.60
C ARG A 45 -13.05 -4.07 16.63
N GLN A 46 -13.66 -5.24 16.78
CA GLN A 46 -12.95 -6.52 16.77
C GLN A 46 -12.32 -6.78 15.39
N THR A 47 -13.04 -6.49 14.30
CA THR A 47 -12.51 -6.58 12.94
C THR A 47 -11.35 -5.60 12.72
N GLN A 48 -11.44 -4.36 13.22
CA GLN A 48 -10.33 -3.39 13.14
C GLN A 48 -9.10 -3.90 13.91
N LYS A 49 -9.32 -4.52 15.08
CA LYS A 49 -8.24 -5.11 15.86
C LYS A 49 -7.55 -6.19 15.05
N GLU A 50 -8.27 -7.14 14.47
CA GLU A 50 -7.70 -8.19 13.61
C GLU A 50 -6.97 -7.61 12.38
N LEU A 51 -7.55 -6.62 11.70
CA LEU A 51 -6.92 -5.93 10.58
C LEU A 51 -5.59 -5.29 10.96
N ARG A 52 -5.50 -4.65 12.13
CA ARG A 52 -4.25 -4.02 12.59
C ARG A 52 -3.12 -5.02 12.89
N HIS A 53 -3.42 -6.32 13.03
CA HIS A 53 -2.37 -7.34 13.14
C HIS A 53 -1.78 -7.74 11.78
N VAL A 54 -2.52 -7.50 10.68
CA VAL A 54 -2.11 -7.87 9.32
C VAL A 54 -1.74 -6.66 8.47
N ILE A 55 -2.12 -5.45 8.89
CA ILE A 55 -1.95 -4.20 8.15
C ILE A 55 -1.36 -3.13 9.07
N ASN A 56 -0.21 -2.58 8.66
CA ASN A 56 0.54 -1.59 9.44
C ASN A 56 -0.21 -0.26 9.62
N HIS A 57 -0.89 0.23 8.58
CA HIS A 57 -1.51 1.55 8.56
C HIS A 57 -2.98 1.48 8.10
N LEU A 58 -3.87 1.09 9.02
CA LEU A 58 -5.32 1.15 8.82
C LEU A 58 -5.88 2.53 9.19
N ARG A 59 -6.47 3.23 8.22
CA ARG A 59 -7.27 4.46 8.43
C ARG A 59 -8.76 4.14 8.31
N THR A 60 -9.58 4.71 9.18
CA THR A 60 -11.03 4.49 9.17
C THR A 60 -11.80 5.77 8.83
N PHE A 61 -12.92 5.61 8.15
CA PHE A 61 -13.80 6.69 7.73
C PHE A 61 -15.26 6.26 7.92
N ASP A 62 -16.11 7.15 8.43
CA ASP A 62 -17.55 6.97 8.52
C ASP A 62 -18.31 7.79 7.46
N LYS A 63 -17.61 8.70 6.77
CA LYS A 63 -18.13 9.56 5.71
C LYS A 63 -17.43 9.30 4.37
N SER A 64 -18.25 9.09 3.34
CA SER A 64 -17.78 8.80 1.98
C SER A 64 -16.93 9.92 1.38
N ASP A 65 -17.31 11.19 1.59
CA ASP A 65 -16.63 12.32 0.97
C ASP A 65 -15.22 12.53 1.55
N GLU A 66 -15.08 12.36 2.87
CA GLU A 66 -13.77 12.43 3.55
C GLU A 66 -12.86 11.28 3.09
N CYS A 67 -13.41 10.07 2.93
CA CYS A 67 -12.68 8.92 2.40
C CYS A 67 -12.23 9.15 0.95
N GLU A 68 -13.15 9.58 0.08
CA GLU A 68 -12.86 9.88 -1.33
C GLU A 68 -11.77 10.94 -1.47
N GLN A 69 -11.91 12.05 -0.74
CA GLN A 69 -10.93 13.13 -0.74
C GLN A 69 -9.55 12.62 -0.31
N CYS A 70 -9.48 11.79 0.74
CA CYS A 70 -8.23 11.18 1.20
C CYS A 70 -7.59 10.33 0.08
N ILE A 71 -8.37 9.46 -0.59
CA ILE A 71 -7.87 8.59 -1.67
C ILE A 71 -7.31 9.43 -2.83
N ARG A 72 -7.99 10.51 -3.22
CA ARG A 72 -7.55 11.39 -4.30
C ARG A 72 -6.26 12.15 -3.97
N GLN A 73 -6.02 12.43 -2.68
CA GLN A 73 -4.80 13.10 -2.22
C GLN A 73 -3.59 12.16 -2.10
N ILE A 74 -3.82 10.86 -1.98
CA ILE A 74 -2.75 9.85 -1.98
C ILE A 74 -2.18 9.71 -3.40
N THR A 75 -0.92 10.11 -3.57
CA THR A 75 -0.23 10.11 -4.88
C THR A 75 1.00 9.20 -4.95
N LYS A 76 1.54 8.80 -3.80
CA LYS A 76 2.78 7.99 -3.70
C LYS A 76 2.55 6.55 -3.27
N GLU A 77 1.36 6.23 -2.80
CA GLU A 77 1.01 4.93 -2.25
C GLU A 77 -0.12 4.31 -3.07
N LYS A 78 -0.17 2.98 -3.10
CA LYS A 78 -1.34 2.25 -3.58
C LYS A 78 -2.38 2.19 -2.48
N VAL A 79 -3.65 2.35 -2.86
CA VAL A 79 -4.79 2.36 -1.93
C VAL A 79 -5.49 1.01 -2.00
N ILE A 80 -5.67 0.42 -0.82
CA ILE A 80 -6.54 -0.70 -0.56
C ILE A 80 -7.75 -0.18 0.22
N LEU A 81 -8.94 -0.42 -0.31
CA LEU A 81 -10.19 0.05 0.29
C LEU A 81 -11.00 -1.14 0.83
N ILE A 82 -11.49 -1.02 2.05
CA ILE A 82 -12.49 -1.90 2.64
C ILE A 82 -13.78 -1.07 2.74
N VAL A 83 -14.89 -1.57 2.22
CA VAL A 83 -16.16 -0.83 2.16
C VAL A 83 -17.35 -1.71 2.52
N SER A 84 -18.38 -1.12 3.11
CA SER A 84 -19.70 -1.74 3.15
C SER A 84 -20.35 -1.78 1.77
N GLY A 85 -21.33 -2.65 1.57
CA GLY A 85 -21.95 -2.90 0.26
C GLY A 85 -22.57 -1.66 -0.39
N SER A 86 -23.36 -0.90 0.38
CA SER A 86 -24.03 0.32 -0.12
C SER A 86 -23.04 1.43 -0.44
N LEU A 87 -22.05 1.67 0.45
CA LEU A 87 -21.02 2.69 0.24
C LEU A 87 -20.10 2.32 -0.93
N GLY A 88 -19.73 1.03 -1.04
CA GLY A 88 -18.94 0.50 -2.15
C GLY A 88 -19.63 0.73 -3.50
N ARG A 89 -20.93 0.44 -3.60
CA ARG A 89 -21.71 0.65 -4.83
C ARG A 89 -21.70 2.11 -5.30
N GLN A 90 -21.68 3.06 -4.37
CA GLN A 90 -21.63 4.49 -4.69
C GLN A 90 -20.22 4.99 -5.00
N LEU A 91 -19.22 4.49 -4.27
CA LEU A 91 -17.87 5.05 -4.29
C LEU A 91 -16.96 4.39 -5.33
N VAL A 92 -17.00 3.06 -5.49
CA VAL A 92 -16.14 2.31 -6.42
C VAL A 92 -16.24 2.83 -7.86
N PRO A 93 -17.42 3.15 -8.44
CA PRO A 93 -17.51 3.68 -9.80
C PRO A 93 -16.72 4.99 -10.01
N ARG A 94 -16.55 5.80 -8.94
CA ARG A 94 -15.86 7.10 -9.00
C ARG A 94 -14.35 6.99 -8.77
N LEU A 95 -13.89 5.87 -8.22
CA LEU A 95 -12.50 5.61 -7.87
C LEU A 95 -11.82 4.60 -8.79
N HIS A 96 -12.59 3.79 -9.54
CA HIS A 96 -12.05 2.64 -10.26
C HIS A 96 -10.92 2.99 -11.24
N ASP A 97 -11.00 4.15 -11.89
CA ASP A 97 -10.01 4.59 -12.87
C ASP A 97 -8.76 5.24 -12.24
N LEU A 98 -8.76 5.47 -10.92
CA LEU A 98 -7.63 6.08 -10.23
C LEU A 98 -6.41 5.13 -10.22
N PRO A 99 -5.23 5.56 -10.67
CA PRO A 99 -4.03 4.71 -10.71
C PRO A 99 -3.55 4.23 -9.33
N GLN A 100 -3.78 5.03 -8.29
CA GLN A 100 -3.46 4.65 -6.92
C GLN A 100 -4.45 3.64 -6.36
N PHE A 101 -5.70 3.61 -6.83
CA PHE A 101 -6.70 2.66 -6.34
C PHE A 101 -6.36 1.26 -6.84
N SER A 102 -5.91 0.38 -5.93
CA SER A 102 -5.34 -0.92 -6.29
C SER A 102 -6.30 -2.07 -6.05
N ALA A 103 -6.97 -2.09 -4.90
CA ALA A 103 -7.88 -3.16 -4.52
C ALA A 103 -9.02 -2.67 -3.63
N CYS A 104 -10.13 -3.40 -3.67
CA CYS A 104 -11.32 -3.14 -2.90
C CYS A 104 -11.91 -4.44 -2.35
N TYR A 105 -12.18 -4.48 -1.05
CA TYR A 105 -12.89 -5.58 -0.39
C TYR A 105 -14.23 -5.07 0.10
N VAL A 106 -15.31 -5.74 -0.32
CA VAL A 106 -16.65 -5.41 0.18
C VAL A 106 -16.92 -6.28 1.40
N PHE A 107 -16.95 -5.70 2.58
CA PHE A 107 -17.29 -6.41 3.82
C PHE A 107 -18.69 -6.00 4.26
N CYS A 108 -19.67 -6.90 4.11
CA CYS A 108 -21.08 -6.59 4.37
C CYS A 108 -21.92 -7.84 4.62
N GLN A 109 -23.11 -7.68 5.21
CA GLN A 109 -24.00 -8.81 5.48
C GLN A 109 -24.77 -9.34 4.26
N ASP A 110 -24.94 -8.53 3.22
CA ASP A 110 -25.67 -8.93 1.99
C ASP A 110 -24.68 -9.23 0.85
N GLN A 111 -24.22 -10.48 0.78
CA GLN A 111 -23.30 -10.90 -0.27
C GLN A 111 -23.94 -10.88 -1.66
N LYS A 112 -25.09 -11.54 -1.81
CA LYS A 112 -25.73 -11.75 -3.13
C LYS A 112 -26.12 -10.43 -3.80
N GLY A 113 -26.63 -9.46 -3.02
CA GLY A 113 -26.99 -8.15 -3.54
C GLY A 113 -25.79 -7.33 -4.00
N ASN A 114 -24.58 -7.64 -3.53
CA ASN A 114 -23.38 -6.87 -3.82
C ASN A 114 -22.43 -7.51 -4.84
N GLU A 115 -22.44 -8.84 -4.99
CA GLU A 115 -21.65 -9.54 -6.01
C GLU A 115 -21.97 -9.06 -7.45
N GLN A 116 -23.24 -8.79 -7.74
CA GLN A 116 -23.67 -8.38 -9.09
C GLN A 116 -23.01 -7.08 -9.57
N TRP A 117 -22.82 -6.11 -8.68
CA TRP A 117 -22.12 -4.87 -9.03
C TRP A 117 -20.61 -5.00 -8.84
N ALA A 118 -20.16 -5.73 -7.83
CA ALA A 118 -18.74 -5.94 -7.53
C ALA A 118 -18.01 -6.56 -8.73
N ASN A 119 -18.59 -7.59 -9.35
CA ASN A 119 -18.02 -8.31 -10.49
C ASN A 119 -17.82 -7.44 -11.75
N LYS A 120 -18.41 -6.23 -11.80
CA LYS A 120 -18.20 -5.28 -12.90
C LYS A 120 -16.86 -4.55 -12.81
N TYR A 121 -16.20 -4.59 -11.64
CA TYR A 121 -14.99 -3.82 -11.36
C TYR A 121 -13.84 -4.76 -11.03
N HIS A 122 -12.84 -4.85 -11.92
CA HIS A 122 -11.69 -5.76 -11.75
C HIS A 122 -10.84 -5.50 -10.49
N LYS A 123 -10.97 -4.30 -9.90
CA LYS A 123 -10.28 -3.92 -8.66
C LYS A 123 -11.04 -4.37 -7.40
N VAL A 124 -12.25 -4.89 -7.53
CA VAL A 124 -12.98 -5.48 -6.40
C VAL A 124 -12.53 -6.92 -6.23
N SER A 125 -11.74 -7.17 -5.19
CA SER A 125 -11.12 -8.46 -4.88
C SER A 125 -12.12 -9.48 -4.33
N GLY A 126 -13.27 -9.02 -3.80
CA GLY A 126 -14.35 -9.90 -3.39
C GLY A 126 -15.38 -9.25 -2.48
N VAL A 127 -16.45 -10.00 -2.22
CA VAL A 127 -17.50 -9.67 -1.25
C VAL A 127 -17.47 -10.70 -0.13
N PHE A 128 -17.42 -10.23 1.11
CA PHE A 128 -17.21 -11.05 2.30
C PHE A 128 -18.28 -10.75 3.35
N VAL A 129 -18.84 -11.82 3.93
CA VAL A 129 -19.76 -11.76 5.08
C VAL A 129 -19.06 -12.20 6.36
N GLU A 130 -18.25 -13.25 6.26
CA GLU A 130 -17.57 -13.86 7.40
C GLU A 130 -16.24 -13.15 7.66
N ARG A 131 -16.06 -12.58 8.86
CA ARG A 131 -14.82 -11.92 9.28
C ARG A 131 -13.59 -12.80 9.05
N ALA A 132 -13.65 -14.08 9.44
CA ALA A 132 -12.51 -14.99 9.29
C ALA A 132 -12.06 -15.14 7.83
N LYS A 133 -13.00 -15.24 6.88
CA LYS A 133 -12.69 -15.33 5.45
C LYS A 133 -12.13 -14.01 4.92
N PHE A 134 -12.70 -12.90 5.35
CA PHE A 134 -12.21 -11.57 5.01
C PHE A 134 -10.77 -11.34 5.49
N ILE A 135 -10.49 -11.62 6.76
CA ILE A 135 -9.16 -11.48 7.36
C ILE A 135 -8.14 -12.42 6.72
N ALA A 136 -8.52 -13.67 6.45
CA ALA A 136 -7.65 -14.63 5.77
C ALA A 136 -7.29 -14.15 4.35
N GLN A 137 -8.27 -13.64 3.60
CA GLN A 137 -8.05 -13.16 2.24
C GLN A 137 -7.12 -11.93 2.23
N ILE A 138 -7.42 -10.91 3.03
CA ILE A 138 -6.59 -9.69 3.03
C ILE A 138 -5.16 -9.97 3.51
N SER A 139 -4.98 -10.86 4.49
CA SER A 139 -3.66 -11.29 4.97
C SER A 139 -2.86 -11.99 3.87
N LYS A 140 -3.49 -12.93 3.15
CA LYS A 140 -2.88 -13.60 1.99
C LYS A 140 -2.46 -12.58 0.94
N ASP A 141 -3.35 -11.66 0.59
CA ASP A 141 -3.09 -10.66 -0.45
C ASP A 141 -2.00 -9.65 -0.05
N GLN A 142 -1.82 -9.36 1.25
CA GLN A 142 -0.67 -8.58 1.74
C GLN A 142 0.64 -9.34 1.57
N ILE A 143 0.67 -10.63 1.95
CA ILE A 143 1.87 -11.48 1.83
C ILE A 143 2.28 -11.63 0.36
N ASP A 144 1.32 -11.79 -0.54
CA ASP A 144 1.61 -11.94 -1.97
C ASP A 144 2.16 -10.62 -2.57
N ARG A 145 1.70 -9.46 -2.08
CA ARG A 145 2.24 -8.15 -2.48
C ARG A 145 3.69 -7.96 -2.03
N THR A 146 4.03 -8.30 -0.79
CA THR A 146 5.41 -8.15 -0.30
C THR A 146 6.39 -9.12 -0.97
N LYS A 147 5.95 -10.34 -1.32
CA LYS A 147 6.77 -11.31 -2.06
C LYS A 147 7.08 -10.88 -3.49
N VAL A 148 6.14 -10.26 -4.19
CA VAL A 148 6.37 -9.73 -5.55
C VAL A 148 7.41 -8.62 -5.52
N GLU A 149 7.42 -7.79 -4.47
CA GLU A 149 8.43 -6.75 -4.27
C GLU A 149 9.83 -7.32 -4.01
N ASP A 150 9.96 -8.34 -3.15
CA ASP A 150 11.24 -9.01 -2.90
C ASP A 150 11.76 -9.76 -4.15
N GLY A 151 10.85 -10.36 -4.93
CA GLY A 151 11.17 -11.12 -6.14
C GLY A 151 11.49 -10.25 -7.37
N ALA A 152 11.13 -8.97 -7.39
CA ALA A 152 11.41 -8.05 -8.50
C ALA A 152 12.88 -7.56 -8.56
N SER A 153 13.70 -7.94 -7.57
CA SER A 153 15.15 -7.69 -7.56
C SER A 153 15.92 -8.68 -8.45
N VAL A 154 15.50 -8.89 -9.70
CA VAL A 154 16.28 -9.66 -10.69
C VAL A 154 17.11 -8.69 -11.51
N SER A 155 18.38 -8.54 -11.12
CA SER A 155 19.39 -7.84 -11.92
C SER A 155 19.51 -8.51 -13.28
N VAL A 156 19.17 -7.78 -14.35
CA VAL A 156 19.55 -8.17 -15.71
C VAL A 156 21.06 -7.99 -15.84
N ILE A 157 21.80 -9.09 -15.68
CA ILE A 157 23.23 -9.12 -15.96
C ILE A 157 23.37 -9.34 -17.47
N THR A 158 23.62 -8.28 -18.23
CA THR A 158 24.02 -8.42 -19.63
C THR A 158 25.40 -9.07 -19.67
N ALA A 159 25.44 -10.35 -20.05
CA ALA A 159 26.68 -11.10 -20.21
C ALA A 159 27.00 -11.32 -21.70
N GLY A 160 28.21 -10.89 -22.08
CA GLY A 160 28.97 -11.38 -23.25
C GLY A 160 28.72 -10.61 -24.56
N SER A 161 29.74 -10.15 -25.31
CA SER A 161 31.17 -10.45 -25.26
C SER A 161 31.95 -9.37 -26.00
N GLN A 162 33.11 -8.98 -25.45
CA GLN A 162 34.20 -8.44 -26.25
C GLN A 162 34.65 -9.49 -27.27
N SER A 163 34.88 -9.08 -28.51
CA SER A 163 35.86 -9.72 -29.38
C SER A 163 36.98 -8.71 -29.67
N LEU A 164 38.15 -9.02 -29.15
CA LEU A 164 39.43 -8.37 -29.42
C LEU A 164 39.92 -8.66 -30.84
N LEU A 165 40.57 -7.65 -31.44
CA LEU A 165 41.67 -7.69 -32.41
C LEU A 165 41.45 -8.29 -33.80
N ALA A 166 41.53 -7.42 -34.81
CA ALA A 166 42.64 -7.40 -35.78
C ALA A 166 42.84 -5.97 -36.30
#